data_AF-A0A7C2K0G4-F1
#
_entry.id   AF-A0A7C2K0G4-F1
#
_cell.length_a   1.000
_cell.length_b   1.000
_cell.length_c   1.000
_cell.angle_alpha   90.00
_cell.angle_beta   90.00
_cell.angle_gamma   90.00
#
_symmetry.space_group_name_H-M   'P 1'
#
loop_
_entity.id
_entity.type
_entity.pdbx_description
1 polymer ?
#
loop_
_entity_poly.entity_id
_entity_poly.type
_entity_poly.pdbx_seq_one_letter_code
_entity_poly.pdbx_strand_id
1 'polypeptide(L)'
;MFARSGQGGRQYLVYATKFEADVDLALVLPLPVPPKTLQEDVRFFNLEKYPRFFEDMDGDFPLPVPSGQTGPSKAASLTFAEVGSYEASFVPTVADLKHLDPRFRLSDELLEKLPQYADFGFAVFKLKAGRNDVHPLALDFPRREPQRLFFPTLQVRDGAVPGNAEFDHSLYAQLPAGKHPVRPGWLESQKSAGAFMKVELTQGIVDPEVHVYRRYMIGQWKNVDTFL
;
A
#
# COMPACT_ATOMS: atom_id res chain seq x y z
N MET A 1 -4.21 -1.84 -1.21
CA MET A 1 -2.93 -1.27 -1.72
C MET A 1 -2.90 -1.33 -3.23
N PHE A 2 -2.40 -0.30 -3.90
CA PHE A 2 -2.22 -0.26 -5.36
C PHE A 2 -0.76 0.01 -5.72
N ALA A 3 -0.24 -0.61 -6.78
CA ALA A 3 1.07 -0.29 -7.34
C ALA A 3 1.06 -0.20 -8.88
N ARG A 4 1.82 0.74 -9.45
CA ARG A 4 2.06 0.84 -10.91
C ARG A 4 3.50 1.26 -11.19
N SER A 5 4.05 0.79 -12.31
CA SER A 5 5.31 1.33 -12.84
C SER A 5 5.13 2.77 -13.31
N GLY A 6 5.90 3.70 -12.73
CA GLY A 6 6.05 5.07 -13.24
C GLY A 6 7.12 5.16 -14.33
N GLN A 7 7.25 6.35 -14.92
CA GLN A 7 8.35 6.64 -15.86
C GLN A 7 9.72 6.54 -15.17
N GLY A 8 10.79 6.31 -15.94
CA GLY A 8 12.16 6.28 -15.43
C GLY A 8 12.46 5.17 -14.41
N GLY A 9 11.74 4.05 -14.46
CA GLY A 9 11.92 2.94 -13.50
C GLY A 9 11.29 3.18 -12.13
N ARG A 10 10.57 4.29 -11.94
CA ARG A 10 9.86 4.60 -10.68
C ARG A 10 8.68 3.67 -10.45
N GLN A 11 8.12 3.69 -9.25
CA GLN A 11 6.85 3.05 -8.90
C GLN A 11 5.97 4.02 -8.14
N TYR A 12 4.69 4.07 -8.52
CA TYR A 12 3.62 4.60 -7.68
C TYR A 12 3.17 3.53 -6.69
N LEU A 13 2.98 3.91 -5.43
CA LEU A 13 2.39 3.08 -4.39
C LEU A 13 1.29 3.88 -3.69
N VAL A 14 0.11 3.27 -3.57
CA VAL A 14 -1.01 3.81 -2.79
C VAL A 14 -1.39 2.81 -1.71
N TYR A 15 -1.43 3.28 -0.47
CA TYR A 15 -1.82 2.52 0.71
C TYR A 15 -3.08 3.12 1.32
N ALA A 16 -3.98 2.28 1.80
CA ALA A 16 -5.08 2.72 2.64
C ALA A 16 -5.28 1.67 3.73
N THR A 17 -5.56 2.14 4.94
CA THR A 17 -5.99 1.34 6.07
C THR A 17 -7.02 2.13 6.87
N LYS A 18 -7.85 1.42 7.63
CA LYS A 18 -8.68 2.02 8.67
C LYS A 18 -8.00 1.74 10.00
N PHE A 19 -7.95 2.74 10.88
CA PHE A 19 -7.48 2.54 12.24
C PHE A 19 -8.29 3.38 13.23
N GLU A 20 -8.27 2.91 14.47
CA GLU A 20 -8.80 3.61 15.63
C GLU A 20 -7.77 3.40 16.75
N ALA A 21 -7.29 4.50 17.33
CA ALA A 21 -6.23 4.47 18.33
C ALA A 21 -6.37 5.64 19.32
N ASP A 22 -6.14 5.39 20.60
CA ASP A 22 -6.21 6.41 21.65
C ASP A 22 -5.02 7.40 21.62
N VAL A 23 -4.00 7.13 20.79
CA VAL A 23 -2.75 7.89 20.68
C VAL A 23 -2.34 8.09 19.22
N ASP A 24 -1.51 9.11 18.96
CA ASP A 24 -0.86 9.29 17.66
C ASP A 24 -0.03 8.05 17.29
N LEU A 25 -0.07 7.67 16.02
CA LEU A 25 0.67 6.54 15.45
C LEU A 25 1.66 6.99 14.37
N ALA A 26 2.62 6.13 14.05
CA ALA A 26 3.40 6.24 12.83
C ALA A 26 3.24 4.98 11.99
N LEU A 27 2.87 5.15 10.72
CA LEU A 27 2.98 4.10 9.71
C LEU A 27 4.33 4.24 9.01
N VAL A 28 5.16 3.20 9.12
CA VAL A 28 6.47 3.11 8.48
C VAL A 28 6.40 2.09 7.34
N LEU A 29 6.52 2.55 6.10
CA LEU A 29 6.51 1.71 4.91
C LEU A 29 7.95 1.54 4.37
N PRO A 30 8.52 0.33 4.33
CA PRO A 30 9.81 0.09 3.69
C PRO A 30 9.68 0.29 2.17
N LEU A 31 10.69 0.87 1.54
CA LEU A 31 10.76 1.13 0.10
C LEU A 31 12.08 0.59 -0.48
N PRO A 32 12.06 -0.36 -1.43
CA PRO A 32 13.26 -0.88 -2.09
C PRO A 32 13.77 0.12 -3.12
N VAL A 33 14.44 1.16 -2.64
CA VAL A 33 15.05 2.25 -3.43
C VAL A 33 16.50 1.92 -3.82
N PRO A 34 17.05 2.54 -4.88
CA PRO A 34 18.49 2.49 -5.14
C PRO A 34 19.31 3.06 -3.97
N PRO A 35 20.54 2.59 -3.72
CA PRO A 35 21.42 3.19 -2.72
C PRO A 35 21.63 4.68 -2.98
N LYS A 36 21.67 5.48 -1.90
CA LYS A 36 21.80 6.95 -1.93
C LYS A 36 20.61 7.73 -2.51
N THR A 37 19.42 7.11 -2.58
CA THR A 37 18.16 7.83 -2.87
C THR A 37 17.92 8.92 -1.81
N LEU A 38 17.62 10.13 -2.25
CA LEU A 38 17.42 11.30 -1.40
C LEU A 38 15.93 11.54 -1.09
N GLN A 39 15.61 12.55 -0.28
CA GLN A 39 14.23 12.86 0.09
C GLN A 39 13.43 13.39 -1.10
N GLU A 40 14.05 14.24 -1.92
CA GLU A 40 13.49 14.81 -3.15
C GLU A 40 13.21 13.76 -4.24
N ASP A 41 13.86 12.60 -4.18
CA ASP A 41 13.59 11.47 -5.09
C ASP A 41 12.26 10.78 -4.79
N VAL A 42 11.66 10.99 -3.61
CA VAL A 42 10.37 10.42 -3.21
C VAL A 42 9.33 11.53 -3.13
N ARG A 43 8.25 11.42 -3.89
CA ARG A 43 7.19 12.43 -3.93
C ARG A 43 5.91 11.88 -3.33
N PHE A 44 5.24 12.67 -2.51
CA PHE A 44 3.95 12.33 -1.91
C PHE A 44 2.81 13.01 -2.68
N PHE A 45 1.68 12.32 -2.81
CA PHE A 45 0.52 12.80 -3.55
C PHE A 45 -0.68 12.91 -2.60
N ASN A 46 -1.39 14.04 -2.66
CA ASN A 46 -2.58 14.25 -1.84
C ASN A 46 -3.85 13.68 -2.52
N LEU A 47 -4.30 12.49 -2.09
CA LEU A 47 -5.56 11.88 -2.54
C LEU A 47 -6.79 12.20 -1.65
N GLU A 48 -6.73 13.26 -0.84
CA GLU A 48 -7.84 13.79 -0.04
C GLU A 48 -9.12 14.00 -0.86
N LYS A 49 -8.99 14.46 -2.10
CA LYS A 49 -10.12 14.66 -3.03
C LYS A 49 -10.64 13.36 -3.68
N TYR A 50 -10.00 12.22 -3.42
CA TYR A 50 -10.43 10.91 -3.92
C TYR A 50 -10.46 9.84 -2.80
N PRO A 51 -11.26 10.04 -1.73
CA PRO A 51 -11.29 9.11 -0.59
C PRO A 51 -11.77 7.70 -0.98
N ARG A 52 -12.62 7.60 -2.01
CA ARG A 52 -13.14 6.34 -2.56
C ARG A 52 -12.22 5.65 -3.57
N PHE A 53 -10.93 6.02 -3.66
CA PHE A 53 -9.98 5.46 -4.65
C PHE A 53 -10.05 3.94 -4.78
N PHE A 54 -10.06 3.20 -3.66
CA PHE A 54 -10.11 1.73 -3.67
C PHE A 54 -11.52 1.15 -3.86
N GLU A 55 -12.57 1.88 -3.52
CA GLU A 55 -13.97 1.47 -3.75
C GLU A 55 -14.32 1.57 -5.24
N ASP A 56 -14.06 2.74 -5.84
CA ASP A 56 -14.22 2.95 -7.27
C ASP A 56 -13.30 1.96 -8.05
N MET A 57 -12.10 1.64 -7.55
CA MET A 57 -11.18 0.66 -8.17
C MET A 57 -11.66 -0.79 -8.12
N ASP A 58 -12.42 -1.19 -7.09
CA ASP A 58 -12.94 -2.56 -6.99
C ASP A 58 -14.17 -2.81 -7.89
N GLY A 59 -14.82 -1.74 -8.36
CA GLY A 59 -16.15 -1.76 -8.98
C GLY A 59 -16.26 -2.40 -10.37
N ASP A 60 -15.15 -2.70 -11.06
CA ASP A 60 -15.14 -3.26 -12.43
C ASP A 60 -14.54 -4.68 -12.51
N PHE A 61 -14.35 -5.36 -11.37
CA PHE A 61 -13.98 -6.77 -11.37
C PHE A 61 -15.20 -7.69 -11.46
N PRO A 62 -15.08 -8.87 -12.11
CA PRO A 62 -16.14 -9.88 -12.07
C PRO A 62 -16.54 -10.24 -10.63
N LEU A 63 -17.84 -10.22 -10.34
CA LEU A 63 -18.37 -10.78 -9.11
C LEU A 63 -18.00 -12.27 -9.04
N PRO A 64 -17.57 -12.81 -7.88
CA PRO A 64 -17.34 -14.24 -7.75
C PRO A 64 -18.62 -15.01 -8.07
N VAL A 65 -18.55 -15.94 -9.03
CA VAL A 65 -19.61 -16.93 -9.21
C VAL A 65 -19.69 -17.74 -7.91
N PRO A 66 -20.83 -17.83 -7.21
CA PRO A 66 -20.85 -18.44 -5.89
C PRO A 66 -20.53 -19.94 -5.92
N SER A 67 -19.30 -20.32 -5.55
CA SER A 67 -18.99 -21.70 -5.18
C SER A 67 -19.63 -21.96 -3.82
N GLY A 68 -20.79 -22.62 -3.82
CA GLY A 68 -21.65 -22.72 -2.65
C GLY A 68 -20.98 -23.42 -1.45
N GLN A 69 -20.77 -22.66 -0.38
CA GLN A 69 -20.87 -23.14 1.01
C GLN A 69 -21.65 -22.12 1.82
N THR A 70 -22.70 -22.58 2.50
CA THR A 70 -23.61 -21.74 3.30
C THR A 70 -23.12 -21.60 4.73
N GLY A 71 -22.87 -20.37 5.16
CA GLY A 71 -22.73 -19.99 6.56
C GLY A 71 -23.06 -18.50 6.71
N PRO A 72 -23.91 -18.09 7.68
CA PRO A 72 -24.31 -16.70 7.80
C PRO A 72 -23.21 -15.87 8.47
N SER A 73 -22.59 -14.96 7.73
CA SER A 73 -21.81 -13.86 8.32
C SER A 73 -22.65 -12.59 8.31
N LYS A 74 -22.80 -11.96 9.49
CA LYS A 74 -23.67 -10.80 9.69
C LYS A 74 -22.86 -9.52 9.54
N ALA A 75 -22.75 -9.00 8.32
CA ALA A 75 -22.13 -7.71 8.05
C ALA A 75 -23.03 -6.57 8.57
N ALA A 76 -22.56 -5.83 9.57
CA ALA A 76 -23.22 -4.62 10.05
C ALA A 76 -22.68 -3.39 9.29
N SER A 77 -23.58 -2.50 8.87
CA SER A 77 -23.25 -1.25 8.18
C SER A 77 -22.92 -0.12 9.16
N LEU A 78 -21.87 0.65 8.88
CA LEU A 78 -21.67 1.99 9.46
C LEU A 78 -21.15 2.96 8.38
N THR A 79 -21.71 4.17 8.38
CA THR A 79 -21.38 5.32 7.54
C THR A 79 -20.57 6.38 8.30
N PHE A 80 -19.80 7.23 7.60
CA PHE A 80 -19.63 8.70 7.77
C PHE A 80 -18.36 9.22 7.06
N ALA A 81 -18.14 10.54 7.08
CA ALA A 81 -17.03 11.30 6.49
C ALA A 81 -16.55 12.37 7.51
N GLU A 82 -15.49 13.17 7.33
CA GLU A 82 -14.68 13.48 6.14
C GLU A 82 -13.18 13.65 6.51
N VAL A 83 -12.26 13.72 5.53
CA VAL A 83 -10.87 13.27 5.69
C VAL A 83 -9.82 14.22 5.07
N GLY A 84 -8.68 14.37 5.76
CA GLY A 84 -7.44 15.05 5.32
C GLY A 84 -6.24 14.48 6.13
N SER A 85 -5.54 15.37 6.86
CA SER A 85 -5.06 15.17 8.25
C SER A 85 -3.66 14.64 8.63
N TYR A 86 -2.78 14.18 7.72
CA TYR A 86 -1.46 13.60 8.09
C TYR A 86 -0.20 14.39 7.65
N GLU A 87 0.92 14.12 8.32
CA GLU A 87 2.28 14.55 7.92
C GLU A 87 3.06 13.34 7.36
N ALA A 88 3.83 13.54 6.30
CA ALA A 88 4.62 12.49 5.65
C ALA A 88 6.08 12.91 5.42
N SER A 89 7.02 11.98 5.56
CA SER A 89 8.44 12.19 5.27
C SER A 89 9.08 10.93 4.71
N PHE A 90 10.24 11.07 4.06
CA PHE A 90 11.08 9.96 3.64
C PHE A 90 12.37 9.93 4.46
N VAL A 91 12.76 8.72 4.87
CA VAL A 91 13.92 8.42 5.70
C VAL A 91 14.86 7.53 4.88
N PRO A 92 16.02 8.04 4.40
CA PRO A 92 16.84 7.34 3.41
C PRO A 92 17.44 5.99 3.85
N THR A 93 17.72 5.82 5.15
CA THR A 93 18.33 4.59 5.68
C THR A 93 17.73 4.16 7.02
N VAL A 94 17.95 2.90 7.40
CA VAL A 94 17.65 2.39 8.75
C VAL A 94 18.30 3.25 9.84
N ALA A 95 19.54 3.71 9.61
CA ALA A 95 20.27 4.52 10.56
C ALA A 95 19.66 5.92 10.77
N ASP A 96 18.79 6.37 9.87
CA ASP A 96 18.10 7.66 9.97
C ASP A 96 16.76 7.56 10.71
N LEU A 97 16.20 6.34 10.89
CA LEU A 97 14.98 6.12 11.70
C LEU A 97 15.17 6.56 13.17
N LYS A 98 16.42 6.56 13.67
CA LYS A 98 16.76 7.10 15.00
C LYS A 98 16.50 8.60 15.15
N HIS A 99 16.27 9.34 14.07
CA HIS A 99 15.93 10.76 14.09
C HIS A 99 14.43 11.03 14.22
N LEU A 100 13.58 10.01 14.14
CA LEU A 100 12.16 10.11 14.47
C LEU A 100 11.95 10.47 15.94
N ASP A 101 10.75 10.96 16.28
CA ASP A 101 10.26 11.05 17.66
C ASP A 101 10.47 9.69 18.36
N PRO A 102 11.03 9.65 19.58
CA PRO A 102 11.29 8.39 20.29
C PRO A 102 10.10 7.42 20.36
N ARG A 103 8.85 7.93 20.33
CA ARG A 103 7.62 7.13 20.34
C ARG A 103 7.37 6.36 19.05
N PHE A 104 8.03 6.74 17.95
CA PHE A 104 7.85 6.16 16.61
C PHE A 104 9.11 5.43 16.10
N ARG A 105 10.13 5.28 16.95
CA ARG A 105 11.34 4.52 16.59
C ARG A 105 11.07 3.03 16.67
N LEU A 106 11.56 2.30 15.67
CA LEU A 106 11.74 0.86 15.76
C LEU A 106 12.93 0.58 16.70
N SER A 107 12.86 -0.47 17.53
CA SER A 107 13.98 -0.87 18.38
C SER A 107 15.09 -1.52 17.55
N ASP A 108 16.34 -1.39 18.02
CA ASP A 108 17.49 -2.02 17.35
C ASP A 108 17.30 -3.56 17.25
N GLU A 109 16.79 -4.19 18.31
CA GLU A 109 16.42 -5.62 18.35
C GLU A 109 15.36 -6.04 17.31
N LEU A 110 14.50 -5.12 16.87
CA LEU A 110 13.53 -5.35 15.81
C LEU A 110 14.16 -5.18 14.44
N LEU A 111 15.03 -4.17 14.28
CA LEU A 111 15.79 -3.93 13.05
C LEU A 111 16.75 -5.09 12.73
N GLU A 112 17.40 -5.67 13.74
CA GLU A 112 18.21 -6.89 13.62
C GLU A 112 17.42 -8.12 13.14
N LYS A 113 16.11 -8.18 13.45
CA LYS A 113 15.19 -9.23 12.95
C LYS A 113 14.68 -8.95 11.53
N LEU A 114 15.00 -7.79 10.96
CA LEU A 114 14.60 -7.36 9.63
C LEU A 114 15.80 -7.04 8.72
N PRO A 115 16.82 -7.92 8.61
CA PRO A 115 18.05 -7.64 7.86
C PRO A 115 17.79 -7.41 6.37
N GLN A 116 16.66 -7.88 5.83
CA GLN A 116 16.25 -7.61 4.46
C GLN A 116 15.97 -6.13 4.16
N TYR A 117 15.82 -5.28 5.19
CA TYR A 117 15.62 -3.83 5.04
C TYR A 117 16.89 -2.99 5.28
N ALA A 118 18.05 -3.62 5.48
CA ALA A 118 19.30 -2.93 5.78
C ALA A 118 19.72 -1.90 4.70
N ASP A 119 19.28 -2.08 3.45
CA ASP A 119 19.53 -1.20 2.32
C ASP A 119 18.25 -0.56 1.74
N PHE A 120 17.15 -0.54 2.50
CA PHE A 120 15.91 0.13 2.13
C PHE A 120 15.86 1.56 2.68
N GLY A 121 15.10 2.42 2.00
CA GLY A 121 14.57 3.66 2.57
C GLY A 121 13.16 3.44 3.12
N PHE A 122 12.61 4.42 3.83
CA PHE A 122 11.30 4.30 4.48
C PHE A 122 10.45 5.55 4.27
N ALA A 123 9.18 5.38 3.87
CA ALA A 123 8.19 6.44 3.99
C ALA A 123 7.54 6.36 5.38
N VAL A 124 7.55 7.47 6.11
CA VAL A 124 6.98 7.58 7.46
C VAL A 124 5.80 8.54 7.42
N PHE A 125 4.63 8.06 7.81
CA PHE A 125 3.40 8.85 7.91
C PHE A 125 3.01 8.97 9.38
N LYS A 126 2.93 10.19 9.89
CA LYS A 126 2.40 10.46 11.23
C LYS A 126 0.88 10.57 11.15
N LEU A 127 0.20 9.67 11.85
CA LEU A 127 -1.25 9.57 11.91
C LEU A 127 -1.72 10.06 13.28
N LYS A 128 -2.75 10.88 13.33
CA LYS A 128 -3.27 11.44 14.59
C LYS A 128 -4.10 10.41 15.35
N ALA A 129 -4.17 10.59 16.67
CA ALA A 129 -5.10 9.85 17.52
C ALA A 129 -6.57 9.97 17.06
N GLY A 130 -7.40 9.04 17.53
CA GLY A 130 -8.82 8.92 17.24
C GLY A 130 -9.14 7.91 16.13
N ARG A 131 -10.43 7.76 15.85
CA ARG A 131 -10.93 7.00 14.70
C ARG A 131 -10.77 7.83 13.44
N ASN A 132 -9.82 7.47 12.59
CA ASN A 132 -9.53 8.17 11.35
C ASN A 132 -9.64 7.19 10.17
N ASP A 133 -10.64 7.40 9.31
CA ASP A 133 -10.51 6.98 7.91
C ASP A 133 -9.46 7.92 7.29
N VAL A 134 -8.25 7.44 7.00
CA VAL A 134 -7.22 8.28 6.37
C VAL A 134 -7.29 8.12 4.86
N HIS A 135 -7.24 9.24 4.13
CA HIS A 135 -7.34 9.21 2.69
C HIS A 135 -6.13 8.47 2.12
N PRO A 136 -6.25 7.82 0.96
CA PRO A 136 -5.21 6.94 0.45
C PRO A 136 -3.84 7.63 0.45
N LEU A 137 -2.90 7.06 1.21
CA LEU A 137 -1.52 7.50 1.33
C LEU A 137 -0.82 7.16 0.02
N ALA A 138 -0.46 8.17 -0.76
CA ALA A 138 0.14 7.96 -2.08
C ALA A 138 1.54 8.55 -2.15
N LEU A 139 2.44 7.79 -2.76
CA LEU A 139 3.80 8.23 -3.08
C LEU A 139 4.28 7.64 -4.42
N ASP A 140 5.35 8.22 -4.97
CA ASP A 140 6.17 7.58 -5.97
C ASP A 140 7.66 7.65 -5.63
N PHE A 141 8.39 6.58 -5.95
CA PHE A 141 9.79 6.39 -5.57
C PHE A 141 10.58 5.68 -6.68
N PRO A 142 11.91 5.90 -6.79
CA PRO A 142 12.75 5.12 -7.70
C PRO A 142 12.86 3.67 -7.20
N ARG A 143 12.73 2.66 -8.07
CA ARG A 143 12.92 1.26 -7.69
C ARG A 143 14.36 0.83 -7.82
N ARG A 144 14.86 0.09 -6.82
CA ARG A 144 16.07 -0.74 -6.93
C ARG A 144 15.91 -1.81 -8.02
N GLU A 145 14.68 -2.27 -8.25
CA GLU A 145 14.37 -3.37 -9.16
C GLU A 145 13.27 -2.98 -10.17
N PRO A 146 13.62 -2.37 -11.31
CA PRO A 146 12.65 -1.81 -12.27
C PRO A 146 11.68 -2.82 -12.91
N GLN A 147 11.99 -4.12 -12.82
CA GLN A 147 11.19 -5.21 -13.42
C GLN A 147 10.09 -5.75 -12.52
N ARG A 148 10.03 -5.34 -11.24
CA ARG A 148 9.06 -5.85 -10.25
C ARG A 148 8.23 -4.71 -9.67
N LEU A 149 6.99 -4.99 -9.27
CA LEU A 149 6.21 -4.09 -8.41
C LEU A 149 6.29 -4.59 -6.97
N PHE A 150 6.55 -3.68 -6.04
CA PHE A 150 6.70 -3.97 -4.62
C PHE A 150 5.46 -3.56 -3.82
N PHE A 151 5.02 -4.41 -2.91
CA PHE A 151 3.99 -4.13 -1.92
C PHE A 151 4.56 -4.41 -0.52
N PRO A 152 4.60 -3.42 0.39
CA PRO A 152 4.98 -3.64 1.79
C PRO A 152 3.86 -4.42 2.49
N THR A 153 3.96 -5.75 2.50
CA THR A 153 2.98 -6.66 3.11
C THR A 153 3.50 -7.34 4.38
N LEU A 154 4.80 -7.26 4.68
CA LEU A 154 5.29 -7.77 5.97
C LEU A 154 4.69 -6.95 7.12
N GLN A 155 4.08 -7.65 8.06
CA GLN A 155 3.50 -7.06 9.27
C GLN A 155 4.47 -7.20 10.44
N VAL A 156 4.72 -6.10 11.12
CA VAL A 156 5.28 -6.07 12.48
C VAL A 156 4.16 -5.75 13.44
N ARG A 157 4.00 -6.51 14.52
CA ARG A 157 3.05 -6.23 15.60
C ARG A 157 3.75 -6.44 16.95
N ASP A 158 3.57 -5.51 17.87
CA ASP A 158 4.08 -5.57 19.25
C ASP A 158 5.60 -5.86 19.35
N GLY A 159 6.39 -5.28 18.44
CA GLY A 159 7.84 -5.51 18.35
C GLY A 159 8.26 -6.90 17.82
N ALA A 160 7.30 -7.71 17.37
CA ALA A 160 7.51 -9.05 16.86
C ALA A 160 7.28 -9.14 15.34
N VAL A 161 8.06 -10.03 14.70
CA VAL A 161 7.94 -10.40 13.29
C VAL A 161 7.55 -11.88 13.23
N PRO A 162 6.24 -12.21 13.30
CA PRO A 162 5.80 -13.60 13.28
C PRO A 162 6.06 -14.21 11.89
N GLY A 163 6.38 -15.51 11.81
CA GLY A 163 6.70 -16.16 10.52
C GLY A 163 5.50 -16.26 9.56
N ASN A 164 4.29 -16.28 10.10
CA ASN A 164 3.02 -16.12 9.39
C ASN A 164 2.26 -14.94 9.99
N ALA A 165 1.42 -14.28 9.20
CA ALA A 165 0.52 -13.24 9.66
C ALA A 165 -0.88 -13.46 9.07
N GLU A 166 -1.87 -12.85 9.72
CA GLU A 166 -3.23 -12.79 9.20
C GLU A 166 -3.36 -11.59 8.27
N PHE A 167 -3.90 -11.85 7.08
CA PHE A 167 -4.10 -10.86 6.04
C PHE A 167 -5.59 -10.68 5.75
N ASP A 168 -5.98 -9.44 5.52
CA ASP A 168 -7.23 -9.05 4.89
C ASP A 168 -6.92 -7.87 3.96
N HIS A 169 -6.16 -8.15 2.91
CA HIS A 169 -5.61 -7.14 2.00
C HIS A 169 -6.04 -7.39 0.57
N SER A 170 -6.60 -6.35 -0.05
CA SER A 170 -6.74 -6.27 -1.50
C SER A 170 -5.51 -5.58 -2.09
N LEU A 171 -4.76 -6.31 -2.92
CA LEU A 171 -3.68 -5.78 -3.73
C LEU A 171 -4.20 -5.48 -5.13
N TYR A 172 -3.85 -4.30 -5.65
CA TYR A 172 -4.18 -3.87 -7.00
C TYR A 172 -2.90 -3.50 -7.75
N ALA A 173 -2.86 -3.77 -9.05
CA ALA A 173 -1.71 -3.45 -9.88
C ALA A 173 -2.12 -2.93 -11.26
N GLN A 174 -1.35 -2.00 -11.82
CA GLN A 174 -1.36 -1.73 -13.25
C GLN A 174 0.00 -2.12 -13.85
N LEU A 175 -0.05 -2.92 -14.91
CA LEU A 175 1.11 -3.38 -15.67
C LEU A 175 1.14 -2.67 -17.04
N PRO A 176 2.29 -2.61 -17.73
CA PRO A 176 2.35 -2.10 -19.10
C PRO A 176 1.38 -2.85 -20.02
N ALA A 177 0.82 -2.18 -21.02
CA ALA A 177 -0.12 -2.78 -21.96
C ALA A 177 0.42 -4.08 -22.58
N GLY A 178 -0.42 -5.12 -22.63
CA GLY A 178 -0.03 -6.46 -23.08
C GLY A 178 0.85 -7.26 -22.11
N LYS A 179 1.01 -6.81 -20.86
CA LYS A 179 1.60 -7.60 -19.76
C LYS A 179 0.52 -8.01 -18.77
N HIS A 180 0.54 -9.29 -18.39
CA HIS A 180 -0.33 -9.85 -17.36
C HIS A 180 0.50 -10.34 -16.16
N PRO A 181 -0.09 -10.46 -14.95
CA PRO A 181 0.56 -11.04 -13.78
C PRO A 181 1.07 -12.46 -14.05
N VAL A 182 2.35 -12.71 -13.79
CA VAL A 182 2.96 -14.06 -13.96
C VAL A 182 2.51 -15.03 -12.86
N ARG A 183 2.03 -14.51 -11.72
CA ARG A 183 1.57 -15.30 -10.58
C ARG A 183 0.05 -15.55 -10.66
N PRO A 184 -0.43 -16.76 -10.33
CA PRO A 184 -1.87 -17.03 -10.26
C PRO A 184 -2.55 -16.24 -9.13
N GLY A 185 -3.87 -16.13 -9.20
CA GLY A 185 -4.70 -15.46 -8.17
C GLY A 185 -4.86 -13.94 -8.36
N TRP A 186 -4.39 -13.39 -9.48
CA TRP A 186 -4.78 -12.05 -9.93
C TRP A 186 -5.95 -12.16 -10.92
N LEU A 187 -6.97 -11.36 -10.71
CA LEU A 187 -8.08 -11.11 -11.63
C LEU A 187 -7.83 -9.81 -12.39
N GLU A 188 -8.32 -9.69 -13.62
CA GLU A 188 -8.26 -8.49 -14.44
C GLU A 188 -9.61 -7.76 -14.39
N SER A 189 -9.62 -6.42 -14.43
CA SER A 189 -10.85 -5.62 -14.58
C SER A 189 -11.48 -5.87 -15.95
N GLN A 190 -12.79 -5.66 -16.08
CA GLN A 190 -13.48 -5.87 -17.36
C GLN A 190 -13.10 -4.81 -18.41
N LYS A 191 -12.67 -3.62 -17.97
CA LYS A 191 -12.31 -2.46 -18.79
C LYS A 191 -10.96 -1.87 -18.36
N SER A 192 -10.41 -0.96 -19.16
CA SER A 192 -9.33 -0.07 -18.75
C SER A 192 -9.79 0.91 -17.66
N ALA A 193 -8.87 1.35 -16.80
CA ALA A 193 -9.21 2.13 -15.61
C ALA A 193 -9.97 3.43 -15.89
N GLY A 194 -9.70 4.11 -17.01
CA GLY A 194 -10.40 5.33 -17.41
C GLY A 194 -11.92 5.18 -17.63
N ALA A 195 -12.43 3.95 -17.75
CA ALA A 195 -13.86 3.67 -17.89
C ALA A 195 -14.63 3.57 -16.56
N PHE A 196 -13.94 3.51 -15.40
CA PHE A 196 -14.56 3.33 -14.08
C PHE A 196 -13.89 4.13 -12.94
N MET A 197 -12.65 4.56 -13.11
CA MET A 197 -11.92 5.44 -12.18
C MET A 197 -12.08 6.92 -12.55
N LYS A 198 -12.12 7.79 -11.54
CA LYS A 198 -12.02 9.25 -11.66
C LYS A 198 -10.56 9.63 -11.85
N VAL A 199 -9.99 9.29 -13.00
CA VAL A 199 -8.55 9.35 -13.29
C VAL A 199 -7.96 10.75 -13.10
N GLU A 200 -8.74 11.81 -13.33
CA GLU A 200 -8.41 13.21 -13.10
C GLU A 200 -8.10 13.52 -11.63
N LEU A 201 -8.71 12.80 -10.69
CA LEU A 201 -8.47 12.95 -9.26
C LEU A 201 -7.24 12.15 -8.78
N THR A 202 -6.67 11.29 -9.63
CA THR A 202 -5.52 10.43 -9.27
C THR A 202 -4.17 11.11 -9.46
N GLN A 203 -4.11 12.34 -9.97
CA GLN A 203 -2.87 13.08 -10.26
C GLN A 203 -1.89 12.29 -11.16
N GLY A 204 -2.42 11.46 -12.06
CA GLY A 204 -1.63 10.61 -12.95
C GLY A 204 -1.02 9.37 -12.29
N ILE A 205 -1.43 9.00 -11.07
CA ILE A 205 -1.05 7.74 -10.40
C ILE A 205 -1.60 6.53 -11.15
N VAL A 206 -2.85 6.62 -11.61
CA VAL A 206 -3.55 5.60 -12.39
C VAL A 206 -3.39 5.93 -13.87
N ASP A 207 -3.13 4.90 -14.67
CA ASP A 207 -3.12 5.00 -16.12
C ASP A 207 -4.55 4.81 -16.66
N PRO A 208 -5.16 5.75 -17.41
CA PRO A 208 -6.52 5.56 -17.92
C PRO A 208 -6.61 4.42 -18.95
N GLU A 209 -5.55 4.14 -19.69
CA GLU A 209 -5.62 3.28 -20.88
C GLU A 209 -5.47 1.78 -20.58
N VAL A 210 -5.02 1.40 -19.38
CA VAL A 210 -4.73 -0.01 -19.04
C VAL A 210 -5.66 -0.57 -17.95
N HIS A 211 -5.88 -1.88 -17.99
CA HIS A 211 -6.67 -2.62 -17.01
C HIS A 211 -5.99 -2.65 -15.64
N VAL A 212 -6.79 -2.78 -14.58
CA VAL A 212 -6.31 -3.00 -13.22
C VAL A 212 -6.37 -4.50 -12.92
N TYR A 213 -5.33 -5.03 -12.29
CA TYR A 213 -5.31 -6.38 -11.76
C TYR A 213 -5.57 -6.36 -10.25
N ARG A 214 -6.42 -7.24 -9.72
CA ARG A 214 -6.70 -7.39 -8.28
C ARG A 214 -6.32 -8.78 -7.78
N ARG A 215 -5.69 -8.85 -6.62
CA ARG A 215 -5.47 -10.09 -5.86
C ARG A 215 -5.87 -9.88 -4.40
N TYR A 216 -6.66 -10.82 -3.88
CA TYR A 216 -6.93 -10.91 -2.45
C TYR A 216 -5.84 -11.69 -1.73
N MET A 217 -5.45 -11.21 -0.56
CA MET A 217 -4.67 -11.91 0.47
C MET A 217 -5.54 -11.96 1.72
N ILE A 218 -6.24 -13.08 1.91
CA ILE A 218 -7.17 -13.29 3.03
C ILE A 218 -6.72 -14.52 3.82
N GLY A 219 -6.77 -14.45 5.16
CA GLY A 219 -6.41 -15.53 6.07
C GLY A 219 -4.91 -15.58 6.42
N GLN A 220 -4.42 -16.76 6.80
CA GLN A 220 -3.02 -16.93 7.23
C GLN A 220 -2.06 -17.10 6.04
N TRP A 221 -1.09 -16.20 5.92
CA TRP A 221 -0.02 -16.29 4.91
C TRP A 221 1.36 -16.17 5.55
N LYS A 222 2.40 -16.62 4.84
CA LYS A 222 3.79 -16.32 5.21
C LYS A 222 3.98 -14.81 5.29
N ASN A 223 4.54 -14.33 6.39
CA ASN A 223 4.71 -12.91 6.67
C ASN A 223 5.94 -12.35 5.92
N VAL A 224 5.74 -11.98 4.65
CA VAL A 224 6.78 -11.43 3.77
C VAL A 224 6.18 -10.35 2.87
N ASP A 225 7.03 -9.49 2.35
CA ASP A 225 6.64 -8.53 1.31
C ASP A 225 6.28 -9.20 -0.01
N THR A 226 5.32 -8.60 -0.70
CA THR A 226 4.80 -9.14 -1.96
C THR A 226 5.45 -8.41 -3.13
N PHE A 227 6.13 -9.17 -3.97
CA PHE A 227 6.59 -8.73 -5.28
C PHE A 227 5.67 -9.32 -6.36
N LEU A 228 5.33 -8.50 -7.36
CA LEU A 228 4.69 -8.90 -8.61
C LEU A 228 5.71 -8.77 -9.76
#